data_AF-A0A966CN87-F1
#
_entry.id   AF-A0A966CN87-F1
#
_cell.length_a   1.000
_cell.length_b   1.000
_cell.length_c   1.000
_cell.angle_alpha   90.00
_cell.angle_beta   90.00
_cell.angle_gamma   90.00
#
_symmetry.space_group_name_H-M   'P 1'
#
loop_
_entity.id
_entity.type
_entity.pdbx_description
1 polymer ?
#
loop_
_entity_poly.entity_id
_entity_poly.type
_entity_poly.pdbx_seq_one_letter_code
_entity_poly.pdbx_strand_id
1 'polypeptide(L)' 'MQTQEIIAEACKLDWSGRYEIAQIMLESLAQPDDVIDPRWEAMLNSRLEAYRSGLVVGIPAEEVLGPL' A
#
# COMPACT_ATOMS: atom_id res chain seq x y z
N MET A 1 -23.32 17.32 -4.34
CA MET A 1 -22.13 17.79 -3.60
C MET A 1 -20.96 17.88 -4.56
N GLN A 2 -20.25 19.00 -4.55
CA GLN A 2 -19.01 19.14 -5.31
C GLN A 2 -17.86 18.47 -4.53
N THR A 3 -16.81 18.03 -5.23
CA THR A 3 -15.65 17.35 -4.61
C THR A 3 -15.05 18.15 -3.45
N GLN A 4 -15.02 19.47 -3.56
CA GLN A 4 -14.51 20.36 -2.51
C GLN A 4 -15.34 20.31 -1.22
N GLU A 5 -16.67 20.16 -1.34
CA GLU A 5 -17.56 20.04 -0.19
C GLU A 5 -17.34 18.72 0.54
N ILE A 6 -17.14 17.61 -0.20
CA ILE A 6 -16.83 16.29 0.37
C ILE A 6 -15.51 16.33 1.16
N ILE A 7 -14.48 16.95 0.57
CA ILE A 7 -13.17 17.10 1.22
C ILE A 7 -13.30 17.96 2.49
N ALA A 8 -14.03 19.07 2.41
CA ALA A 8 -14.23 19.96 3.55
C ALA A 8 -14.94 19.25 4.72
N GLU A 9 -15.94 18.40 4.45
CA GLU A 9 -16.60 17.60 5.49
C GLU A 9 -15.69 16.49 6.04
N ALA A 10 -14.96 15.77 5.18
CA ALA A 10 -14.02 14.73 5.61
C ALA A 10 -12.91 15.30 6.53
N CYS A 11 -12.43 16.51 6.27
CA CYS A 11 -11.42 17.17 7.09
C CYS A 11 -11.92 17.59 8.49
N LYS A 12 -13.24 17.64 8.73
CA LYS A 12 -13.81 17.94 10.05
C LYS A 12 -13.84 16.72 10.98
N LEU A 13 -13.68 15.52 10.44
CA LEU A 13 -13.65 14.30 11.23
C LEU A 13 -12.39 14.22 12.10
N ASP A 14 -12.49 13.44 13.17
CA ASP A 14 -11.32 13.09 13.98
C ASP A 14 -10.34 12.21 13.18
N TRP A 15 -9.26 11.77 13.83
CA TRP A 15 -8.28 10.92 13.16
C TRP A 15 -8.90 9.62 12.63
N SER A 16 -9.78 8.99 13.41
CA SER A 16 -10.38 7.69 13.08
C SER A 16 -11.29 7.79 11.86
N GLY A 17 -12.17 8.80 11.83
CA GLY A 17 -13.08 9.01 10.71
C GLY A 17 -12.32 9.40 9.42
N ARG A 18 -11.23 10.16 9.54
CA ARG A 18 -10.36 10.45 8.39
C ARG A 18 -9.65 9.20 7.86
N TYR A 19 -9.16 8.35 8.76
CA TYR A 19 -8.53 7.09 8.40
C TYR A 19 -9.52 6.17 7.65
N GLU A 20 -10.73 6.01 8.16
CA GLU A 20 -11.77 5.18 7.54
C GLU A 20 -12.12 5.65 6.12
N ILE A 21 -12.34 6.95 5.92
CA ILE A 21 -12.60 7.50 4.57
C ILE A 21 -11.42 7.25 3.64
N ALA A 22 -10.19 7.49 4.10
CA ALA A 22 -8.99 7.29 3.29
C ALA A 22 -8.85 5.83 2.86
N GLN A 23 -9.12 4.89 3.76
CA GLN A 23 -9.05 3.46 3.47
C GLN A 23 -10.07 3.05 2.40
N ILE A 24 -11.34 3.44 2.57
CA ILE A 24 -12.41 3.12 1.60
C ILE A 24 -12.11 3.72 0.22
N MET A 25 -11.62 4.96 0.18
CA MET A 25 -11.24 5.62 -1.08
C MET A 25 -10.08 4.88 -1.75
N LEU A 26 -9.06 4.49 -0.98
CA LEU A 26 -7.94 3.70 -1.51
C LEU A 26 -8.41 2.35 -2.06
N GLU A 27 -9.25 1.63 -1.32
CA GLU A 27 -9.84 0.35 -1.76
C GLU A 27 -10.65 0.52 -3.05
N SER A 28 -11.40 1.61 -3.20
CA SER A 28 -12.17 1.88 -4.42
C SER A 28 -11.30 2.08 -5.67
N LEU A 29 -10.05 2.55 -5.49
CA LEU A 29 -9.07 2.75 -6.54
C LEU A 29 -8.24 1.49 -6.80
N ALA A 30 -8.04 0.66 -5.78
CA ALA A 30 -7.29 -0.58 -5.83
C ALA A 30 -8.16 -1.77 -6.29
N GLN A 31 -8.89 -1.59 -7.40
CA GLN A 31 -9.65 -2.70 -7.97
C GLN A 31 -8.71 -3.72 -8.61
N PRO A 32 -9.01 -5.02 -8.51
CA PRO A 32 -8.23 -6.06 -9.16
C PRO A 32 -8.13 -5.82 -10.67
N ASP A 33 -6.94 -6.00 -11.22
CA ASP A 33 -6.65 -5.91 -12.64
C ASP A 33 -6.12 -7.26 -13.12
N ASP A 34 -6.89 -7.90 -13.99
CA ASP A 34 -6.63 -9.25 -14.52
C ASP A 34 -5.29 -9.38 -15.27
N VAL A 35 -4.65 -8.26 -15.63
CA VAL A 35 -3.36 -8.22 -16.35
C VAL A 35 -2.22 -7.84 -15.42
N ILE A 36 -2.42 -6.84 -14.56
CA ILE A 36 -1.39 -6.29 -13.68
C ILE A 36 -1.18 -7.20 -12.47
N ASP A 37 -2.24 -7.72 -11.86
CA ASP A 37 -2.15 -8.51 -10.63
C ASP A 37 -1.35 -9.80 -10.80
N PRO A 38 -1.56 -10.63 -11.86
CA PRO A 38 -0.75 -11.83 -12.06
C PRO A 38 0.72 -11.53 -12.32
N ARG A 39 1.03 -10.40 -12.96
CA ARG A 39 2.42 -9.96 -13.20
C ARG A 39 3.09 -9.52 -11.91
N TRP A 40 2.36 -8.81 -11.05
CA TRP A 40 2.84 -8.43 -9.74
C TRP A 40 3.10 -9.65 -8.85
N GLU A 41 2.19 -10.61 -8.83
CA GLU A 41 2.34 -11.85 -8.09
C GLU A 41 3.56 -12.65 -8.57
N ALA A 42 3.72 -12.81 -9.88
CA ALA A 42 4.88 -13.50 -10.46
C ALA A 42 6.20 -12.81 -10.09
N MET A 43 6.25 -11.48 -10.14
CA MET A 43 7.43 -10.72 -9.73
C MET A 43 7.72 -10.90 -8.23
N LEU A 44 6.71 -10.79 -7.36
CA LEU A 44 6.86 -10.95 -5.92
C LEU A 44 7.40 -12.34 -5.58
N ASN A 45 6.84 -13.38 -6.18
CA ASN A 45 7.30 -14.76 -5.99
C ASN A 45 8.75 -14.94 -6.46
N SER A 46 9.12 -14.39 -7.62
CA SER A 46 10.50 -14.43 -8.10
C SER A 46 11.48 -13.74 -7.16
N ARG A 47 11.11 -12.57 -6.61
CA ARG A 47 11.97 -11.83 -5.65
C ARG A 47 12.10 -12.57 -4.33
N LEU A 48 11.01 -13.14 -3.82
CA LEU A 48 11.02 -13.94 -2.59
C LEU A 48 11.91 -15.17 -2.74
N GLU A 49 11.85 -15.85 -3.88
CA GLU A 49 12.69 -17.01 -4.15
C GLU A 49 14.17 -16.64 -4.26
N ALA A 50 14.48 -15.52 -4.92
CA ALA A 50 15.86 -15.02 -5.01
C ALA A 50 16.43 -14.67 -3.62
N TYR A 51 15.61 -14.10 -2.73
CA TYR A 51 16.01 -13.85 -1.35
C TYR A 51 16.22 -15.16 -0.57
N ARG A 52 15.26 -16.11 -0.65
CA ARG A 52 15.32 -17.39 0.08
C ARG A 52 16.47 -18.29 -0.36
N SER A 53 16.82 -18.27 -1.64
CA SER A 53 17.95 -19.01 -2.20
C SER A 53 19.30 -18.36 -1.94
N GLY A 54 19.33 -17.16 -1.33
CA GLY A 54 20.56 -16.40 -1.09
C GLY A 54 21.15 -15.74 -2.34
N LEU A 55 20.42 -15.75 -3.47
CA LEU A 55 20.81 -15.03 -4.69
C LEU A 55 20.75 -13.50 -4.50
N VAL A 56 19.85 -13.04 -3.63
CA VAL A 56 19.71 -11.64 -3.22
C VAL A 56 19.84 -11.54 -1.70
N VAL A 57 20.66 -10.61 -1.22
CA VAL A 57 20.86 -10.35 0.21
C VAL A 57 19.91 -9.24 0.66
N GLY A 58 19.21 -9.46 1.77
CA GLY A 58 18.36 -8.44 2.39
C GLY A 58 19.18 -7.37 3.09
N ILE A 59 18.63 -6.17 3.21
CA ILE A 59 19.21 -5.10 4.03
C ILE A 59 18.54 -5.19 5.42
N PRO A 60 19.32 -5.20 6.52
CA PRO A 60 18.75 -5.16 7.87
C PRO A 60 17.77 -3.99 8.04
N ALA A 61 16.68 -4.23 8.77
CA ALA A 61 15.62 -3.22 8.92
C ALA A 61 16.15 -1.95 9.60
N GLU A 62 17.10 -2.11 10.52
CA GLU A 62 17.75 -1.03 11.27
C GLU A 62 18.57 -0.10 10.37
N GLU A 63 19.11 -0.61 9.26
CA GLU A 63 19.84 0.19 8.26
C GLU A 63 18.90 1.01 7.38
N VAL A 64 17.62 0.63 7.29
CA VAL A 64 16.60 1.29 6.45
C VAL A 64 15.70 2.22 7.27
N LEU A 65 15.20 1.73 8.40
CA LEU A 65 14.23 2.41 9.26
C LEU A 65 14.88 3.16 10.43
N GLY A 66 16.17 2.91 10.69
CA GLY A 66 16.87 3.37 11.88
C GLY A 66 16.69 2.44 13.08
N PRO A 67 17.29 2.78 14.24
CA PRO A 67 17.17 1.98 15.46
C PRO A 67 15.70 1.83 15.88
N LEU A 68 15.27 0.59 16.09
CA LEU A 68 13.97 0.24 16.68
C LEU A 68 13.96 0.45 18.20
#